data_AF-A0A1H5TWT0-F1
#
_entry.id   AF-A0A1H5TWT0-F1
#
_cell.length_a   1.000
_cell.length_b   1.000
_cell.length_c   1.000
_cell.angle_alpha   90.00
_cell.angle_beta   90.00
_cell.angle_gamma   90.00
#
_symmetry.space_group_name_H-M   'P 1'
#
loop_
_entity.id
_entity.type
_entity.pdbx_description
1 polymer ?
#
loop_
_entity_poly.entity_id
_entity_poly.type
_entity_poly.pdbx_seq_one_letter_code
_entity_poly.pdbx_strand_id
1 'polypeptide(L)'
;MFMERREEPVILFQASLSLIVSAGSKSQAAETAAFLLNRESIDLSPVQMVNDEGEKAEFRMESVDAVEWTRVEDIREGGRFKVYGTIRLKLKVSRPEDYAAVIQAGLSGYRLPRSIIHDHTVWVIPTNCGPAFACVLDEKASWKPAVQEPAMLVAAG
;
A
#
# COMPACT_ATOMS: atom_id res chain seq x y z
N MET A 1 -8.75 27.87 25.88
CA MET A 1 -8.12 26.54 25.89
C MET A 1 -8.15 26.04 24.45
N PHE A 2 -7.05 26.26 23.71
CA PHE A 2 -6.95 25.84 22.32
C PHE A 2 -6.53 24.37 22.33
N MET A 3 -7.39 23.49 21.85
CA MET A 3 -6.99 22.12 21.53
C MET A 3 -6.08 22.23 20.30
N GLU A 4 -4.77 22.09 20.51
CA GLU A 4 -3.83 21.87 19.41
C GLU A 4 -4.34 20.65 18.63
N ARG A 5 -4.82 20.86 17.40
CA ARG A 5 -5.02 19.76 16.46
C ARG A 5 -3.64 19.18 16.20
N ARG A 6 -3.25 18.13 16.94
CA ARG A 6 -2.13 17.28 16.54
C ARG A 6 -2.52 16.69 15.20
N GLU A 7 -1.92 17.20 14.13
CA GLU A 7 -2.12 16.62 12.81
C GLU A 7 -1.64 15.17 12.83
N GLU A 8 -2.55 14.26 12.49
CA GLU A 8 -2.30 12.83 12.47
C GLU A 8 -1.22 12.54 11.44
N PRO A 9 -0.16 11.83 11.83
CA PRO A 9 0.99 11.67 10.97
C PRO A 9 0.65 10.72 9.81
N VAL A 10 1.04 11.11 8.59
CA VAL A 10 0.72 10.39 7.35
C VAL A 10 1.87 9.47 6.96
N ILE A 11 1.54 8.23 6.65
CA ILE A 11 2.50 7.18 6.30
C ILE A 11 2.42 6.95 4.80
N LEU A 12 3.55 7.10 4.11
CA LEU A 12 3.70 6.74 2.72
C LEU A 12 4.20 5.30 2.64
N PHE A 13 3.34 4.40 2.16
CA PHE A 13 3.68 3.01 1.96
C PHE A 13 3.89 2.72 0.47
N GLN A 14 4.95 1.98 0.15
CA GLN A 14 5.25 1.53 -1.20
C GLN A 14 5.57 0.04 -1.17
N ALA A 15 4.98 -0.71 -2.09
CA ALA A 15 5.31 -2.13 -2.28
C ALA A 15 5.56 -2.43 -3.77
N SER A 16 6.63 -3.19 -4.03
CA SER A 16 6.84 -3.84 -5.32
C SER A 16 6.09 -5.17 -5.32
N LEU A 17 5.32 -5.41 -6.37
CA LEU A 17 4.37 -6.51 -6.44
C LEU A 17 4.59 -7.35 -7.70
N SER A 18 4.08 -8.58 -7.67
CA SER A 18 3.80 -9.35 -8.87
C SER A 18 2.42 -10.01 -8.82
N LEU A 19 1.75 -10.01 -9.98
CA LEU A 19 0.50 -10.73 -10.23
C LEU A 19 0.75 -11.86 -11.22
N ILE A 20 0.05 -12.97 -11.04
CA ILE A 20 -0.06 -14.02 -12.06
C ILE A 20 -1.41 -13.85 -12.73
N VAL A 21 -1.42 -13.64 -14.04
CA VAL A 21 -2.63 -13.47 -14.84
C VAL A 21 -2.65 -14.46 -15.99
N SER A 22 -3.85 -14.85 -16.41
CA SER A 22 -4.04 -15.66 -17.61
C SER A 22 -4.39 -14.75 -18.79
N ALA A 23 -3.66 -14.85 -19.89
CA ALA A 23 -3.85 -14.04 -21.10
C ALA A 23 -3.31 -14.77 -22.35
N GLY A 24 -3.67 -14.29 -23.54
CA GLY A 24 -3.15 -14.83 -24.81
C GLY A 24 -1.83 -14.19 -25.26
N SER A 25 -1.42 -13.07 -24.67
CA SER A 25 -0.19 -12.36 -25.01
C SER A 25 0.33 -11.51 -23.84
N LYS A 26 1.59 -11.04 -23.94
CA LYS A 26 2.16 -10.11 -22.96
C LYS A 26 1.41 -8.78 -22.86
N SER A 27 0.90 -8.25 -23.99
CA SER A 27 0.11 -7.00 -24.00
C SER A 27 -1.19 -7.20 -23.23
N GLN A 28 -1.92 -8.27 -23.56
CA GLN A 28 -3.16 -8.60 -22.88
C GLN A 28 -2.95 -8.89 -21.39
N ALA A 29 -1.82 -9.49 -21.01
CA ALA A 29 -1.45 -9.69 -19.61
C ALA A 29 -1.25 -8.36 -18.86
N ALA A 30 -0.55 -7.39 -19.47
CA ALA A 30 -0.38 -6.07 -18.89
C ALA A 30 -1.73 -5.35 -18.70
N GLU A 31 -2.59 -5.40 -19.72
CA GLU A 31 -3.95 -4.83 -19.66
C GLU A 31 -4.80 -5.51 -18.60
N THR A 32 -4.71 -6.84 -18.47
CA THR A 32 -5.44 -7.61 -17.46
C THR A 32 -4.97 -7.23 -16.05
N ALA A 33 -3.66 -7.10 -15.83
CA ALA A 33 -3.13 -6.65 -14.54
C ALA A 33 -3.59 -5.22 -14.19
N ALA A 34 -3.58 -4.31 -15.17
CA ALA A 34 -4.08 -2.95 -15.00
C ALA A 34 -5.59 -2.92 -14.73
N PHE A 35 -6.37 -3.80 -15.34
CA PHE A 35 -7.79 -3.91 -15.07
C PHE A 35 -8.07 -4.45 -13.66
N LEU A 36 -7.41 -5.54 -13.27
CA LEU A 36 -7.61 -6.20 -11.98
C LEU A 36 -7.15 -5.35 -10.80
N LEU A 37 -6.07 -4.60 -10.97
CA LEU A 37 -5.49 -3.79 -9.92
C LEU A 37 -4.96 -2.48 -10.50
N ASN A 38 -5.76 -1.45 -10.33
CA ASN A 38 -5.45 -0.05 -10.56
C ASN A 38 -5.96 0.81 -9.40
N ARG A 39 -5.60 2.09 -9.45
CA ARG A 39 -5.95 3.10 -8.45
C ARG A 39 -7.45 3.17 -8.13
N GLU A 40 -8.30 3.02 -9.13
CA GLU A 40 -9.76 3.18 -9.01
C GLU A 40 -10.45 1.88 -8.57
N SER A 41 -9.83 0.74 -8.85
CA SER A 41 -10.35 -0.57 -8.45
C SER A 41 -10.15 -0.87 -6.97
N ILE A 42 -9.09 -0.34 -6.35
CA ILE A 42 -8.70 -0.66 -4.97
C ILE A 42 -9.71 -0.08 -3.99
N ASP A 43 -10.22 -0.93 -3.11
CA ASP A 43 -11.01 -0.50 -1.96
C ASP A 43 -10.09 -0.03 -0.83
N LEU A 44 -10.45 1.08 -0.19
CA LEU A 44 -9.68 1.76 0.86
C LEU A 44 -9.93 1.15 2.25
N SER A 45 -10.19 -0.16 2.28
CA SER A 45 -10.34 -0.92 3.51
C SER A 45 -9.07 -0.85 4.38
N PRO A 46 -9.17 -0.94 5.72
CA PRO A 46 -7.99 -0.96 6.59
C PRO A 46 -7.06 -2.12 6.28
N VAL A 47 -5.75 -1.91 6.48
CA VAL A 47 -4.71 -2.91 6.35
C VAL A 47 -4.04 -3.16 7.70
N GLN A 48 -3.93 -4.42 8.08
CA GLN A 48 -3.16 -4.83 9.24
C GLN A 48 -1.70 -5.02 8.85
N MET A 49 -0.78 -4.42 9.58
CA MET A 49 0.66 -4.60 9.43
C MET A 49 1.26 -5.10 10.75
N VAL A 50 2.42 -5.73 10.67
CA VAL A 50 3.10 -6.36 11.80
C VAL A 50 4.52 -5.80 11.90
N ASN A 51 4.97 -5.44 13.10
CA ASN A 51 6.35 -5.02 13.32
C ASN A 51 7.31 -6.21 13.54
N ASP A 52 8.60 -5.93 13.65
CA ASP A 52 9.64 -6.94 13.89
C ASP A 52 9.48 -7.67 15.24
N GLU A 53 8.77 -7.08 16.20
CA GLU A 53 8.45 -7.68 17.50
C GLU A 53 7.17 -8.54 17.47
N GLY A 54 6.49 -8.59 16.31
CA GLY A 54 5.23 -9.33 16.12
C GLY A 54 3.98 -8.56 16.53
N GLU A 55 4.10 -7.29 16.93
CA GLU A 55 2.98 -6.44 17.28
C GLU A 55 2.21 -6.02 16.03
N LYS A 56 0.89 -6.06 16.13
CA LYS A 56 -0.02 -5.77 15.02
C LYS A 56 -0.60 -4.38 15.21
N ALA A 57 -0.56 -3.57 14.15
CA ALA A 57 -1.26 -2.29 14.09
C ALA A 57 -2.14 -2.24 12.84
N GLU A 58 -3.29 -1.58 12.97
CA GLU A 58 -4.21 -1.37 11.86
C GLU A 58 -4.00 0.03 11.27
N PHE A 59 -3.86 0.07 9.96
CA PHE A 59 -3.65 1.29 9.20
C PHE A 59 -4.81 1.50 8.25
N ARG A 60 -5.46 2.65 8.34
CA ARG A 60 -6.49 3.08 7.39
C ARG A 60 -5.83 3.57 6.11
N MET A 61 -6.30 3.08 4.97
CA MET A 61 -5.89 3.63 3.67
C MET A 61 -6.64 4.94 3.41
N GLU A 62 -5.91 6.03 3.23
CA GLU A 62 -6.49 7.34 2.89
C GLU A 62 -6.58 7.52 1.38
N SER A 63 -5.54 7.09 0.65
CA SER A 63 -5.54 7.17 -0.81
C SER A 63 -4.53 6.20 -1.43
N VAL A 64 -4.85 5.76 -2.65
CA VAL A 64 -3.87 5.15 -3.55
C VAL A 64 -3.24 6.29 -4.37
N ASP A 65 -1.93 6.47 -4.22
CA ASP A 65 -1.18 7.50 -4.95
C ASP A 65 -0.83 7.03 -6.36
N ALA A 66 -0.41 5.77 -6.52
CA ALA A 66 -0.08 5.19 -7.82
C ALA A 66 -0.16 3.66 -7.83
N VAL A 67 -0.47 3.12 -9.01
CA VAL A 67 -0.29 1.70 -9.36
C VAL A 67 0.35 1.67 -10.74
N GLU A 68 1.54 1.09 -10.86
CA GLU A 68 2.36 1.13 -12.07
C GLU A 68 2.86 -0.27 -12.42
N TRP A 69 2.50 -0.78 -13.59
CA TRP A 69 2.97 -2.06 -14.12
C TRP A 69 4.16 -1.84 -15.07
N THR A 70 5.27 -2.54 -14.83
CA THR A 70 6.56 -2.23 -15.46
C THR A 70 7.15 -3.35 -16.30
N ARG A 71 6.81 -4.61 -16.00
CA ARG A 71 7.40 -5.77 -16.69
C ARG A 71 6.42 -6.93 -16.77
N VAL A 72 6.42 -7.63 -17.90
CA VAL A 72 5.67 -8.87 -18.11
C VAL A 72 6.61 -10.00 -18.50
N GLU A 73 6.56 -11.08 -17.73
CA GLU A 73 7.30 -12.32 -17.99
C GLU A 73 6.33 -13.43 -18.33
N ASP A 74 6.68 -14.22 -19.33
CA ASP A 74 5.98 -15.45 -19.68
C ASP A 74 6.38 -16.52 -18.66
N ILE A 75 5.39 -17.03 -17.93
CA ILE A 75 5.59 -18.24 -17.14
C ILE A 75 5.37 -19.36 -18.14
N ARG A 76 6.38 -20.22 -18.36
CA ARG A 76 6.45 -21.26 -19.42
C ARG A 76 5.30 -22.31 -19.41
N GLU A 77 4.21 -22.03 -18.72
CA GLU A 77 2.93 -22.70 -18.66
C GLU A 77 1.91 -21.91 -19.49
N GLY A 78 1.79 -22.31 -20.77
CA GLY A 78 0.88 -21.79 -21.80
C GLY A 78 -0.24 -20.84 -21.35
N GLY A 79 -0.03 -19.55 -21.57
CA GLY A 79 -1.04 -18.51 -21.38
C GLY A 79 -1.05 -17.88 -19.99
N ARG A 80 -0.04 -18.13 -19.15
CA ARG A 80 0.13 -17.44 -17.87
C ARG A 80 1.32 -16.49 -17.91
N PHE A 81 1.11 -15.32 -17.33
CA PHE A 81 2.12 -14.26 -17.29
C PHE A 81 2.30 -13.76 -15.87
N LYS A 82 3.55 -13.51 -15.50
CA LYS A 82 3.91 -12.80 -14.28
C LYS A 82 4.08 -11.33 -14.62
N VAL A 83 3.22 -10.48 -14.07
CA VAL A 83 3.23 -9.05 -14.29
C VAL A 83 3.76 -8.37 -13.04
N TYR A 84 4.81 -7.58 -13.18
CA TYR A 84 5.49 -6.88 -12.10
C TYR A 84 5.09 -5.41 -12.09
N GLY A 85 4.94 -4.87 -10.89
CA GLY A 85 4.57 -3.47 -10.72
C GLY A 85 4.89 -2.94 -9.34
N THR A 86 4.44 -1.72 -9.09
CA THR A 86 4.57 -1.04 -7.80
C THR A 86 3.25 -0.38 -7.44
N ILE A 87 2.94 -0.41 -6.15
CA ILE A 87 1.82 0.32 -5.56
C ILE A 87 2.34 1.32 -4.54
N ARG A 88 1.73 2.51 -4.51
CA ARG A 88 2.02 3.58 -3.55
C ARG A 88 0.72 4.02 -2.87
N LEU A 89 0.74 4.07 -1.54
CA LEU A 89 -0.42 4.36 -0.70
C LEU A 89 -0.09 5.43 0.33
N LYS A 90 -1.13 6.17 0.72
CA LYS A 90 -1.14 6.95 1.96
C LYS A 90 -1.95 6.23 3.00
N LEU A 91 -1.34 6.00 4.15
CA LEU A 91 -1.91 5.33 5.30
C LEU A 91 -1.95 6.28 6.50
N LYS A 92 -2.88 6.02 7.41
CA LYS A 92 -2.93 6.59 8.76
C LYS A 92 -3.10 5.50 9.78
N VAL A 93 -2.61 5.71 11.00
CA VAL A 93 -2.91 4.82 12.12
C VAL A 93 -4.42 4.90 12.39
N SER A 94 -5.10 3.76 12.43
CA SER A 94 -6.57 3.72 12.64
C SER A 94 -6.98 4.12 14.05
N ARG A 95 -6.13 3.81 15.05
CA ARG A 95 -6.45 3.95 16.46
C ARG A 95 -5.47 4.88 17.17
N PRO A 96 -5.95 5.89 17.93
CA PRO A 96 -5.06 6.83 18.60
C PRO A 96 -4.07 6.22 19.60
N GLU A 97 -4.46 5.12 20.24
CA GLU A 97 -3.61 4.38 21.17
C GLU A 97 -2.36 3.77 20.50
N ASP A 98 -2.43 3.46 19.21
CA ASP A 98 -1.33 2.83 18.47
C ASP A 98 -0.28 3.86 18.01
N TYR A 99 -0.58 5.18 18.06
CA TYR A 99 0.37 6.21 17.58
C TYR A 99 1.71 6.16 18.30
N ALA A 100 1.71 5.96 19.63
CA ALA A 100 2.94 5.96 20.41
C ALA A 100 3.84 4.78 20.01
N ALA A 101 3.26 3.58 19.86
CA ALA A 101 3.98 2.38 19.44
C ALA A 101 4.49 2.53 18.00
N VAL A 102 3.66 3.02 17.08
CA VAL A 102 4.04 3.24 15.67
C VAL A 102 5.16 4.28 15.54
N ILE A 103 5.13 5.35 16.34
CA ILE A 103 6.20 6.36 16.37
C ILE A 103 7.48 5.78 16.98
N GLN A 104 7.39 5.01 18.07
CA GLN A 104 8.55 4.44 18.77
C GLN A 104 9.24 3.33 17.97
N ALA A 105 8.48 2.41 17.37
CA ALA A 105 9.03 1.31 16.56
C ALA A 105 9.77 1.81 15.31
N GLY A 106 9.47 3.04 14.86
CA GLY A 106 9.94 3.57 13.60
C GLY A 106 9.27 2.86 12.41
N LEU A 107 8.92 3.61 11.36
CA LEU A 107 8.14 3.07 10.23
C LEU A 107 8.83 1.94 9.45
N SER A 108 10.14 1.75 9.61
CA SER A 108 10.85 0.61 9.02
C SER A 108 10.44 -0.73 9.64
N GLY A 109 9.84 -0.72 10.83
CA GLY A 109 9.44 -1.91 11.56
C GLY A 109 8.16 -2.55 11.01
N TYR A 110 7.15 -1.76 10.63
CA TYR A 110 5.87 -2.32 10.18
C TYR A 110 5.92 -2.81 8.73
N ARG A 111 5.50 -4.07 8.55
CA ARG A 111 5.53 -4.83 7.31
C ARG A 111 4.16 -5.45 7.05
N LEU A 112 3.83 -5.73 5.79
CA LEU A 112 2.67 -6.56 5.50
C LEU A 112 2.88 -7.97 6.10
N PRO A 113 1.83 -8.60 6.65
CA PRO A 113 1.95 -9.91 7.27
C PRO A 113 2.40 -10.96 6.25
N ARG A 114 3.47 -11.70 6.55
CA ARG A 114 3.95 -12.80 5.70
C ARG A 114 2.96 -13.96 5.76
N SER A 115 2.70 -14.59 4.60
CA SER A 115 1.88 -15.81 4.57
C SER A 115 2.70 -17.01 5.04
N ILE A 116 2.07 -17.89 5.82
CA ILE A 116 2.68 -19.09 6.41
C ILE A 116 3.02 -20.14 5.33
N ILE A 117 2.41 -20.06 4.15
CA ILE A 117 2.38 -21.16 3.19
C ILE A 117 3.71 -21.32 2.42
N HIS A 118 4.45 -20.23 2.14
CA HIS A 118 5.68 -20.29 1.31
C HIS A 118 6.77 -19.27 1.67
N ASP A 119 6.73 -18.64 2.85
CA ASP A 119 7.61 -17.51 3.21
C ASP A 119 7.55 -16.33 2.22
N HIS A 120 6.47 -16.29 1.44
CA HIS A 120 6.13 -15.20 0.54
C HIS A 120 5.00 -14.38 1.15
N THR A 121 5.13 -13.06 1.15
CA THR A 121 4.04 -12.17 1.51
C THR A 121 3.06 -12.12 0.35
N VAL A 122 1.89 -12.73 0.53
CA VAL A 122 0.76 -12.55 -0.39
C VAL A 122 -0.17 -11.54 0.23
N TRP A 123 -0.31 -10.40 -0.44
CA TRP A 123 -1.26 -9.38 -0.06
C TRP A 123 -2.56 -9.58 -0.83
N VAL A 124 -3.63 -9.82 -0.08
CA VAL A 124 -5.00 -9.83 -0.59
C VAL A 124 -5.50 -8.39 -0.58
N ILE A 125 -5.57 -7.79 -1.76
CA ILE A 125 -6.00 -6.39 -1.94
C ILE A 125 -7.48 -6.42 -2.34
N PRO A 126 -8.40 -5.93 -1.50
CA PRO A 126 -9.81 -5.83 -1.88
C PRO A 126 -9.97 -4.87 -3.06
N THR A 127 -10.72 -5.29 -4.09
CA THR A 127 -11.06 -4.43 -5.23
C THR A 127 -12.55 -4.54 -5.55
N ASN A 128 -13.07 -3.59 -6.31
CA ASN A 128 -14.45 -3.57 -6.78
C ASN A 128 -14.80 -4.71 -7.78
N CYS A 129 -13.81 -5.41 -8.34
CA CYS A 129 -14.00 -6.56 -9.24
C CYS A 129 -13.71 -7.91 -8.56
N GLY A 130 -13.43 -7.91 -7.26
CA GLY A 130 -12.99 -9.08 -6.49
C GLY A 130 -11.56 -8.92 -5.95
N PRO A 131 -11.13 -9.74 -4.98
CA PRO A 131 -9.80 -9.58 -4.38
C PRO A 131 -8.69 -9.86 -5.40
N ALA A 132 -7.71 -8.95 -5.46
CA ALA A 132 -6.45 -9.18 -6.17
C ALA A 132 -5.44 -9.84 -5.24
N PHE A 133 -4.78 -10.90 -5.72
CA PHE A 133 -3.75 -11.62 -4.97
C PHE A 133 -2.37 -11.23 -5.49
N ALA A 134 -1.70 -10.35 -4.76
CA ALA A 134 -0.39 -9.84 -5.13
C ALA A 134 0.71 -10.48 -4.28
N CYS A 135 1.75 -11.00 -4.93
CA CYS A 135 2.98 -11.39 -4.25
C CYS A 135 3.84 -10.13 -4.03
N VAL A 136 4.12 -9.80 -2.78
CA VAL A 136 4.95 -8.65 -2.37
C VAL A 136 6.41 -9.06 -2.44
N LEU A 137 7.19 -8.32 -3.24
CA LEU A 137 8.60 -8.59 -3.52
C LEU A 137 9.54 -7.74 -2.66
N ASP A 138 9.16 -6.49 -2.41
CA ASP A 138 9.84 -5.54 -1.54
C ASP A 138 8.79 -4.54 -1.03
N GLU A 139 9.04 -3.93 0.14
CA GLU A 139 8.16 -2.91 0.69
C GLU A 139 8.91 -1.88 1.54
N LYS A 140 8.40 -0.65 1.57
CA LYS A 140 8.97 0.47 2.32
C LYS A 140 7.86 1.37 2.85
N ALA A 141 8.00 1.83 4.09
CA ALA A 141 7.13 2.85 4.68
C ALA A 141 7.97 4.05 5.13
N SER A 142 7.46 5.27 4.91
CA SER A 142 8.13 6.52 5.33
C SER A 142 7.12 7.59 5.75
N TRP A 143 7.56 8.54 6.59
CA TRP A 143 6.69 9.61 7.08
C TRP A 143 6.64 10.77 6.08
N LYS A 144 5.45 11.35 5.91
CA LYS A 144 5.35 12.78 5.62
C LYS A 144 4.78 13.47 6.86
N PRO A 145 5.55 14.35 7.54
CA PRO A 145 4.93 15.26 8.48
C PRO A 145 3.87 16.07 7.73
N ALA A 146 2.73 16.31 8.36
CA ALA A 146 1.72 17.21 7.81
C ALA A 146 2.40 18.56 7.55
N VAL A 147 2.47 18.96 6.29
CA VAL A 147 3.06 20.24 5.92
C VAL A 147 2.03 21.30 6.29
N GLN A 148 2.39 22.21 7.20
CA GLN A 148 1.64 23.46 7.36
C GLN A 148 1.52 24.10 5.97
N GLU A 149 0.30 24.19 5.42
CA GLU A 149 0.02 25.28 4.50
C GLU A 149 0.29 26.56 5.31
N PRO A 150 1.24 27.41 4.91
CA PRO A 150 1.47 28.66 5.61
C PRO A 150 0.14 29.41 5.57
N ALA A 151 -0.42 29.70 6.74
CA ALA A 151 -1.57 30.58 6.85
C ALA A 151 -1.21 31.85 6.06
N MET A 152 -1.88 32.07 4.93
CA MET A 152 -1.73 33.31 4.18
C MET A 152 -2.13 34.43 5.13
N LEU A 153 -1.12 35.11 5.65
CA LEU A 153 -1.24 36.38 6.33
C LEU A 153 -1.82 37.35 5.31
N VAL A 154 -3.14 37.47 5.28
CA VAL A 154 -3.81 38.60 4.66
C VAL A 154 -3.45 39.81 5.52
N ALA A 155 -2.35 40.48 5.18
CA ALA A 155 -2.04 41.79 5.71
C ALA A 155 -3.10 42.75 5.15
N ALA A 156 -4.13 43.03 5.96
CA ALA A 156 -4.92 44.24 5.80
C ALA A 156 -4.14 45.36 6.51
N GLY A 157 -3.61 46.29 5.73
CA GLY A 157 -2.94 47.51 6.17
C GLY A 157 -2.77 48.47 5.01
#